data_AF-A0A944GFV9-F1
#
_entry.id   AF-A0A944GFV9-F1
#
_cell.length_a   1.000
_cell.length_b   1.000
_cell.length_c   1.000
_cell.angle_alpha   90.00
_cell.angle_beta   90.00
_cell.angle_gamma   90.00
#
_symmetry.space_group_name_H-M   'P 1'
#
loop_
_entity.id
_entity.type
_entity.pdbx_description
1 polymer ?
#
loop_
_entity_poly.entity_id
_entity_poly.type
_entity_poly.pdbx_seq_one_letter_code
_entity_poly.pdbx_strand_id
1 'polypeptide(L)' 'MKGRFSSLGAGVSSLSLDGIDLILTFEHDEDYLSASGFFGKTLGRIAGRIPSPFVLDGKEYEVKNSEDGISLHGGNKDS' A
#
# COMPACT_ATOMS: atom_id res chain seq x y z
N MET A 1 -7.13 15.60 -18.94
CA MET A 1 -6.76 14.61 -17.92
C MET A 1 -8.01 14.16 -17.16
N LYS A 2 -8.14 12.87 -16.86
CA LYS A 2 -9.20 12.27 -16.02
C LYS A 2 -8.55 11.31 -15.03
N GLY A 3 -9.07 11.24 -13.80
CA GLY A 3 -8.54 10.32 -12.79
C GLY A 3 -9.63 9.77 -11.88
N ARG A 4 -9.44 8.53 -11.42
CA ARG A 4 -10.30 7.87 -10.43
C ARG A 4 -9.51 7.66 -9.15
N PHE A 5 -10.10 8.08 -8.03
CA PHE A 5 -9.50 8.00 -6.70
C PHE A 5 -10.39 7.13 -5.82
N SER A 6 -9.78 6.34 -4.95
CA SER A 6 -10.48 5.45 -4.03
C SER A 6 -10.39 5.98 -2.60
N SER A 7 -11.52 5.99 -1.89
CA SER A 7 -11.54 6.21 -0.44
C SER A 7 -10.86 5.07 0.32
N LEU A 8 -10.72 3.90 -0.30
CA LEU A 8 -10.05 2.76 0.29
C LEU A 8 -8.52 2.90 0.14
N GLY A 9 -7.88 3.27 1.25
CA GLY A 9 -6.44 3.51 1.28
C GLY A 9 -6.01 4.74 0.47
N ALA A 10 -6.93 5.70 0.26
CA ALA A 10 -6.68 6.99 -0.41
C ALA A 10 -5.85 6.87 -1.70
N GLY A 11 -6.18 5.89 -2.55
CA GLY A 11 -5.37 5.56 -3.72
C GLY A 11 -5.87 6.16 -5.03
N VAL A 12 -5.04 6.06 -6.06
CA VAL A 12 -5.34 6.44 -7.45
C VAL A 12 -5.49 5.17 -8.28
N SER A 13 -6.71 4.84 -8.72
CA SER A 13 -6.99 3.60 -9.45
C SER A 13 -6.90 3.75 -10.97
N SER A 14 -7.01 4.98 -11.49
CA SER A 14 -6.78 5.29 -12.91
C SER A 14 -6.37 6.75 -13.11
N LEU A 15 -5.55 6.99 -14.14
CA LEU A 15 -5.17 8.33 -14.58
C LEU A 15 -4.96 8.31 -16.10
N SER A 16 -5.65 9.17 -16.84
CA SER A 16 -5.55 9.25 -18.30
C SER A 16 -5.47 10.67 -18.83
N LEU A 17 -4.84 10.83 -19.98
CA LEU A 17 -4.78 12.07 -20.75
C LEU A 17 -5.23 11.76 -22.18
N ASP A 18 -6.25 12.48 -22.65
CA ASP A 18 -6.82 12.32 -24.00
C ASP A 18 -7.18 10.87 -24.37
N GLY A 19 -7.61 10.10 -23.37
CA GLY A 19 -8.01 8.70 -23.52
C GLY A 19 -6.86 7.69 -23.41
N ILE A 20 -5.63 8.15 -23.18
CA ILE A 20 -4.45 7.31 -23.01
C ILE A 20 -4.16 7.14 -21.51
N ASP A 21 -4.04 5.90 -21.04
CA ASP A 21 -3.69 5.59 -19.66
C ASP A 21 -2.24 5.93 -19.34
N LEU A 22 -2.02 6.57 -18.19
CA LEU A 22 -0.71 7.04 -17.73
C LEU A 22 -0.13 6.18 -16.59
N ILE A 23 -0.97 5.35 -15.97
CA ILE A 23 -0.60 4.44 -14.88
C ILE A 23 -1.22 3.07 -15.12
N LEU A 24 -0.74 2.06 -14.41
CA LEU A 24 -1.42 0.77 -14.32
C LEU A 24 -2.82 0.98 -13.75
N THR A 25 -3.82 0.58 -14.52
CA THR A 25 -5.25 0.77 -14.21
C THR A 25 -5.92 -0.59 -14.07
N PHE A 26 -6.88 -0.68 -13.16
CA PHE A 26 -7.73 -1.85 -12.99
C PHE A 26 -9.09 -1.62 -13.64
N GLU A 27 -9.60 -2.63 -14.35
CA GLU A 27 -10.91 -2.57 -14.99
C GLU A 27 -12.02 -2.59 -13.94
N HIS A 28 -11.90 -3.47 -12.95
CA HIS A 28 -12.85 -3.62 -11.84
C HIS A 28 -12.25 -3.20 -10.49
N ASP A 29 -13.08 -2.69 -9.58
CA ASP A 29 -12.64 -2.20 -8.27
C ASP A 29 -12.21 -3.37 -7.34
N GLU A 30 -12.78 -4.55 -7.55
CA GLU A 30 -12.42 -5.80 -6.87
C GLU A 30 -10.99 -6.24 -7.21
N ASP A 31 -10.51 -5.95 -8.42
CA ASP A 31 -9.14 -6.24 -8.84
C ASP A 31 -8.15 -5.33 -8.14
N TYR A 32 -8.50 -4.04 -8.00
CA TYR A 32 -7.72 -3.11 -7.18
C TYR A 32 -7.61 -3.63 -5.75
N LEU A 33 -8.68 -4.20 -5.19
CA LEU A 33 -8.70 -4.75 -3.84
C LEU A 33 -7.87 -6.02 -3.66
N SER A 34 -7.96 -6.95 -4.60
CA SER A 34 -7.34 -8.28 -4.52
C SER A 34 -5.92 -8.34 -5.09
N ALA A 35 -5.48 -7.30 -5.82
CA ALA A 35 -4.13 -7.24 -6.38
C ALA A 35 -3.05 -7.46 -5.31
N SER A 36 -2.10 -8.35 -5.63
CA SER A 36 -0.88 -8.58 -4.84
C SER A 36 0.08 -7.40 -4.90
N GLY A 37 -0.02 -6.58 -5.95
CA GLY A 37 0.76 -5.36 -6.12
C GLY A 37 0.19 -4.15 -5.37
N PHE A 38 1.04 -3.16 -5.15
CA PHE A 38 0.71 -1.92 -4.43
C PHE A 38 0.34 -0.74 -5.33
N PHE A 39 0.06 -1.00 -6.62
CA PHE A 39 -0.14 0.05 -7.63
C PHE A 39 -1.25 1.01 -7.25
N GLY A 40 -0.94 2.30 -7.28
CA GLY A 40 -1.89 3.36 -6.98
C GLY A 40 -2.32 3.45 -5.51
N LYS A 41 -1.87 2.53 -4.63
CA LYS A 41 -2.24 2.52 -3.21
C LYS A 41 -1.38 3.51 -2.42
N THR A 42 -1.97 4.16 -1.42
CA THR A 42 -1.18 4.85 -0.40
C THR A 42 -0.67 3.82 0.62
N LEU A 43 0.64 3.76 0.81
CA LEU A 43 1.30 2.80 1.70
C LEU A 43 1.61 3.45 3.05
N GLY A 44 1.33 2.76 4.16
CA GLY A 44 1.53 3.32 5.48
C GLY A 44 1.25 2.36 6.63
N ARG A 45 1.73 2.63 7.84
CA ARG A 45 2.38 3.90 8.28
C ARG A 45 3.81 4.11 7.77
N ILE A 46 4.51 3.05 7.38
CA ILE A 46 5.85 3.14 6.79
C ILE A 46 5.85 2.43 5.44
N ALA A 47 6.24 3.14 4.38
CA ALA A 47 6.49 2.52 3.09
C ALA A 47 7.88 1.89 3.08
N GLY A 48 8.00 0.65 2.57
CA GLY A 48 9.26 -0.08 2.53
C GLY A 48 9.39 -1.07 3.68
N ARG A 49 10.63 -1.39 4.08
CA ARG A 49 10.93 -2.41 5.09
C ARG A 49 11.47 -1.78 6.36
N ILE A 50 11.01 -2.25 7.51
CA ILE A 50 11.62 -1.96 8.81
C ILE A 50 11.85 -3.27 9.58
N PRO A 51 12.86 -3.31 10.46
CA PRO A 51 13.01 -4.43 11.39
C PRO A 51 11.84 -4.48 12.38
N SER A 52 11.48 -5.69 12.79
CA SER A 52 10.51 -6.00 13.83
C SER A 52 11.00 -7.24 14.58
N PRO A 53 11.33 -7.16 15.88
CA PRO A 53 11.17 -5.98 16.74
C PRO A 53 12.19 -4.86 16.47
N PHE A 54 11.90 -3.66 16.99
CA PHE A 54 12.83 -2.51 17.03
C PHE A 54 12.74 -1.76 18.37
N VAL A 55 13.78 -1.01 18.73
CA VAL A 55 13.81 -0.20 19.96
C VAL A 55 13.57 1.27 19.64
N LEU A 56 12.64 1.89 20.36
CA LEU A 56 12.38 3.33 20.33
C LEU A 56 12.35 3.85 21.77
N ASP A 57 13.18 4.85 22.07
CA ASP A 57 13.31 5.46 23.40
C ASP A 57 13.54 4.43 24.53
N GLY A 58 14.36 3.42 24.23
CA GLY A 58 14.71 2.35 25.19
C GLY A 58 13.63 1.30 25.41
N LYS A 59 12.50 1.38 24.70
CA LYS A 59 11.43 0.38 24.72
C LYS A 59 11.42 -0.43 23.43
N GLU A 60 11.30 -1.75 23.54
CA GLU A 60 11.13 -2.64 22.41
C GLU A 60 9.68 -2.65 21.91
N TYR A 61 9.53 -2.60 20.59
CA TYR A 61 8.26 -2.64 19.88
C TYR A 61 8.30 -3.72 18.81
N GLU A 62 7.26 -4.55 18.77
CA GLU A 62 7.03 -5.52 17.72
C GLU A 62 5.91 -5.02 16.80
N VAL A 63 6.15 -5.08 15.49
CA VAL A 63 5.14 -4.78 14.49
C VAL A 63 4.37 -6.07 14.21
N LYS A 64 3.04 -6.01 14.35
CA LYS A 64 2.17 -7.15 14.03
C LYS A 64 2.40 -7.62 12.60
N ASN A 65 2.37 -8.95 12.43
CA ASN A 65 2.46 -9.60 11.12
C ASN A 65 3.77 -9.27 10.37
N SER A 66 4.88 -9.10 11.07
CA SER A 66 6.20 -9.13 10.43
C SER A 66 6.59 -10.56 10.05
N GLU A 67 7.26 -10.71 8.91
CA GLU A 67 7.80 -11.98 8.42
C GLU A 67 9.32 -11.90 8.40
N ASP A 68 10.00 -12.94 8.89
CA ASP A 68 11.47 -13.01 8.97
C ASP A 68 12.12 -11.79 9.67
N GLY A 69 11.45 -11.26 10.70
CA GLY A 69 11.92 -10.09 11.44
C GLY A 69 11.79 -8.77 10.68
N ILE A 70 11.02 -8.74 9.59
CA ILE A 70 10.80 -7.56 8.75
C ILE A 70 9.31 -7.27 8.63
N SER A 71 8.94 -6.01 8.83
CA SER A 71 7.63 -5.49 8.45
C SER A 71 7.74 -4.76 7.11
N LEU A 72 6.92 -5.17 6.14
CA LEU A 72 6.83 -4.55 4.81
C LEU A 72 5.58 -3.66 4.73
N HIS A 73 5.74 -2.43 4.25
CA HIS A 73 4.66 -1.46 4.00
C HIS A 73 3.72 -1.17 5.19
N GLY A 74 4.25 -1.30 6.41
CA GLY A 74 3.49 -1.08 7.64
C GLY A 74 2.84 -2.34 8.23
N GLY A 75 3.12 -3.52 7.65
CA GLY A 75 2.60 -4.82 8.09
C GLY A 75 1.62 -5.42 7.10
N ASN A 76 1.09 -6.61 7.42
CA ASN A 76 0.10 -7.27 6.56
C ASN A 76 -1.26 -6.55 6.57
N LYS A 77 -1.94 -6.67 5.43
CA LYS A 77 -3.19 -5.98 5.09
C LYS A 77 -4.39 -6.31 6.00
N ASP A 78 -4.31 -7.39 6.76
CA ASP A 78 -5.39 -7.94 7.61
C ASP A 78 -5.33 -7.45 9.07
N SER A 79 -4.86 -6.22 9.32
CA SER A 79 -4.79 -5.63 10.67
C SER A 79 -5.84 -4.56 10.94
#